data_AF-A0A9P0CZX8-F1
#
_entry.id   AF-A0A9P0CZX8-F1
#
_cell.length_a   1.000
_cell.length_b   1.000
_cell.length_c   1.000
_cell.angle_alpha   90.00
_cell.angle_beta   90.00
_cell.angle_gamma   90.00
#
_symmetry.space_group_name_H-M   'P 1'
#
loop_
_entity.id
_entity.type
_entity.pdbx_description
1 polymer ?
#
loop_
_entity_poly.entity_id
_entity_poly.type
_entity_poly.pdbx_seq_one_letter_code
_entity_poly.pdbx_strand_id
1 'polypeptide(L)'
;MSEIKEFYRKFYEMKEKIFQNNFILKYSKTVPVKRKRPKNSRHTEKLFQAQFYILTQQKRVLPVCKQAFQEVLCITRRRIDTVTRNFFNTSLPAKENRGGDRKLESNRVKKDTVMNFINKFKAIESYYCRGQS
;
A
#
# COMPACT_ATOMS: atom_id res chain seq x y z
N MET A 1 23.74 -7.83 7.65
CA MET A 1 22.52 -8.42 7.04
C MET A 1 21.30 -8.48 7.97
N SER A 2 21.46 -8.61 9.30
CA SER A 2 20.31 -8.67 10.23
C SER A 2 19.45 -7.39 10.22
N GLU A 3 20.07 -6.22 10.17
CA GLU A 3 19.37 -4.93 10.24
C GLU A 3 18.38 -4.73 9.07
N ILE A 4 18.81 -5.06 7.85
CA ILE A 4 18.00 -4.96 6.64
C ILE A 4 16.78 -5.88 6.76
N LYS A 5 16.96 -7.12 7.26
CA LYS A 5 15.88 -8.07 7.48
C LYS A 5 14.88 -7.57 8.52
N GLU A 6 15.34 -6.95 9.61
CA GLU A 6 14.45 -6.36 10.61
C GLU A 6 13.65 -5.19 10.06
N PHE A 7 14.27 -4.32 9.27
CA PHE A 7 13.58 -3.19 8.63
C PHE A 7 12.52 -3.67 7.65
N TYR A 8 12.86 -4.65 6.81
CA TYR A 8 11.92 -5.34 5.93
C TYR A 8 10.76 -5.96 6.72
N ARG A 9 11.06 -6.69 7.80
CA ARG A 9 10.04 -7.32 8.64
C ARG A 9 9.09 -6.29 9.24
N LYS A 10 9.59 -5.18 9.76
CA LYS A 10 8.75 -4.09 10.32
C LYS A 10 7.84 -3.45 9.27
N PHE A 11 8.31 -3.33 8.02
CA PHE A 11 7.47 -2.84 6.93
C PHE A 11 6.32 -3.79 6.60
N TYR A 12 6.57 -5.10 6.62
CA TYR A 12 5.58 -6.14 6.28
C TYR A 12 4.78 -6.69 7.48
N GLU A 13 5.10 -6.28 8.70
CA GLU A 13 4.37 -6.63 9.92
C GLU A 13 2.89 -6.23 9.80
N MET A 14 2.63 -5.01 9.31
CA MET A 14 1.29 -4.54 8.99
C MET A 14 0.99 -4.81 7.50
N LYS A 15 0.01 -5.68 7.24
CA LYS A 15 -0.39 -6.04 5.88
C LYS A 15 -1.13 -4.92 5.14
N GLU A 16 -1.76 -3.99 5.86
CA GLU A 16 -2.54 -2.95 5.19
C GLU A 16 -1.64 -1.94 4.45
N LYS A 17 -2.06 -1.61 3.23
CA LYS A 17 -1.31 -0.71 2.36
C LYS A 17 -1.18 0.71 2.94
N ILE A 18 -2.14 1.16 3.74
CA ILE A 18 -2.09 2.49 4.38
C ILE A 18 -0.89 2.55 5.33
N PHE A 19 -0.75 1.59 6.23
CA PHE A 19 0.38 1.53 7.17
C PHE A 19 1.72 1.43 6.44
N GLN A 20 1.81 0.59 5.41
CA GLN A 20 3.02 0.49 4.59
C GLN A 20 3.36 1.82 3.89
N ASN A 21 2.37 2.52 3.34
CA ASN A 21 2.63 3.82 2.71
C ASN A 21 3.08 4.86 3.74
N ASN A 22 2.47 4.86 4.93
CA ASN A 22 2.89 5.72 6.03
C ASN A 22 4.31 5.38 6.50
N PHE A 23 4.69 4.11 6.47
CA PHE A 23 6.06 3.68 6.75
C PHE A 23 7.06 4.24 5.72
N ILE A 24 6.72 4.21 4.42
CA ILE A 24 7.54 4.83 3.37
C ILE A 24 7.69 6.33 3.64
N LEU A 25 6.61 7.02 4.00
CA LEU A 25 6.63 8.44 4.32
C LEU A 25 7.45 8.75 5.58
N LYS A 26 7.36 7.92 6.62
CA LYS A 26 8.14 8.07 7.85
C LYS A 26 9.66 8.04 7.59
N TYR A 27 10.08 7.20 6.66
CA TYR A 27 11.48 7.03 6.29
C TYR A 27 11.86 7.70 4.96
N SER A 28 11.06 8.69 4.53
CA SER A 28 11.40 9.55 3.40
C SER A 28 11.18 11.02 3.75
N LYS A 29 11.95 11.89 3.11
CA LYS A 29 11.81 13.34 3.24
C LYS A 29 11.75 13.96 1.87
N THR A 30 10.64 14.62 1.55
CA THR A 30 10.50 15.40 0.33
C THR A 30 10.93 16.84 0.59
N VAL A 31 11.75 17.39 -0.31
CA VAL A 31 12.28 18.76 -0.23
C VAL A 31 12.10 19.40 -1.61
N PRO A 32 11.66 20.67 -1.71
CA PRO A 32 11.62 21.36 -2.99
C PRO A 32 13.01 21.46 -3.61
N VAL A 33 13.10 21.33 -4.94
CA VAL A 33 14.38 21.43 -5.64
C VAL A 33 14.88 22.87 -5.61
N LYS A 34 16.03 23.10 -4.94
CA LYS A 34 16.65 24.44 -4.84
C LYS A 34 17.29 24.93 -6.14
N ARG A 35 17.94 24.03 -6.89
CA ARG A 35 18.68 24.37 -8.12
C ARG A 35 17.97 23.82 -9.35
N LYS A 36 17.54 24.71 -10.23
CA LYS A 36 17.05 24.35 -11.57
C LYS A 36 18.24 24.32 -12.54
N ARG A 37 18.33 23.28 -13.36
CA ARG A 37 19.25 23.27 -14.51
C ARG A 37 18.45 23.71 -15.74
N PRO A 38 18.99 24.58 -16.60
CA PRO A 38 18.34 24.93 -17.85
C PRO A 38 18.14 23.65 -18.66
N LYS A 39 16.93 23.46 -19.21
CA LYS A 39 16.57 22.31 -20.01
C LYS A 39 15.87 22.77 -21.28
N ASN A 40 16.04 22.02 -22.36
CA ASN A 40 15.18 22.14 -23.54
C ASN A 40 13.72 21.84 -23.15
N SER A 41 12.79 22.61 -23.72
CA SER A 41 11.35 22.68 -23.35
C SER A 41 10.57 21.36 -23.35
N ARG A 42 11.16 20.26 -23.83
CA ARG A 42 10.52 18.94 -23.95
C ARG A 42 10.35 18.18 -22.62
N HIS A 43 10.98 18.61 -21.53
CA HIS A 43 10.93 17.88 -20.26
C HIS A 43 10.26 18.69 -19.15
N THR A 44 9.34 18.05 -18.45
CA THR A 44 8.70 18.61 -17.26
C THR A 44 9.72 18.91 -16.16
N GLU A 45 9.54 20.04 -15.50
CA GLU A 45 10.39 20.46 -14.39
C GLU A 45 10.27 19.50 -13.20
N LYS A 46 11.40 19.22 -12.55
CA LYS A 46 11.41 18.44 -11.33
C LYS A 46 11.12 19.36 -10.15
N LEU A 47 9.93 19.23 -9.56
CA LEU A 47 9.45 20.10 -8.48
C LEU A 47 10.09 19.77 -7.12
N PHE A 48 10.34 18.48 -6.84
CA PHE A 48 10.86 18.02 -5.55
C PHE A 48 11.94 16.96 -5.67
N GLN A 49 12.72 16.82 -4.62
CA GLN A 49 13.68 15.74 -4.37
C GLN A 49 13.24 14.94 -3.13
N ALA A 50 13.35 13.62 -3.19
CA ALA A 50 13.13 12.75 -2.05
C ALA A 50 14.46 12.20 -1.53
N GLN A 51 14.65 12.26 -0.21
CA GLN A 51 15.71 11.60 0.53
C GLN A 51 15.12 10.38 1.24
N PHE A 52 15.87 9.28 1.32
CA PHE A 52 15.41 8.02 1.88
C PHE A 52 16.33 7.58 3.00
N TYR A 53 15.76 6.88 3.97
CA TYR A 53 16.47 6.46 5.15
C TYR A 53 16.10 5.04 5.58
N ILE A 54 17.00 4.37 6.30
CA ILE A 54 16.76 3.05 6.89
C ILE A 54 17.12 3.12 8.38
N LEU A 55 16.36 2.39 9.21
CA LEU A 55 16.67 2.29 10.63
C LEU A 55 17.65 1.14 10.89
N THR A 56 18.75 1.44 11.56
CA THR A 56 19.74 0.45 12.03
C THR A 56 19.32 -0.16 13.38
N GLN A 57 19.97 -1.25 13.81
CA GLN A 57 19.68 -1.89 15.11
C GLN A 57 19.94 -0.96 16.30
N GLN A 58 20.92 -0.07 16.17
CA GLN A 58 21.24 0.96 17.15
C GLN A 58 20.25 2.14 17.14
N LYS A 59 19.08 1.98 16.48
CA LYS A 59 18.06 3.01 16.27
C LYS A 59 18.58 4.27 15.57
N ARG A 60 19.72 4.19 14.88
CA ARG A 60 20.24 5.30 14.06
C ARG A 60 19.60 5.27 12.68
N VAL A 61 19.34 6.45 12.13
CA VAL A 61 18.73 6.64 10.82
C VAL A 61 19.84 6.82 9.79
N LEU A 62 20.01 5.84 8.90
CA LEU A 62 21.05 5.83 7.86
C LEU A 62 20.46 6.36 6.54
N PRO A 63 21.05 7.40 5.92
CA PRO A 63 20.63 7.86 4.60
C PRO A 63 21.02 6.84 3.52
N VAL A 64 20.10 6.56 2.61
CA VAL A 64 20.32 5.62 1.50
C VAL A 64 19.84 6.19 0.17
N CYS A 65 20.36 5.63 -0.93
CA CYS A 65 19.83 5.94 -2.24
C CYS A 65 18.44 5.31 -2.43
N LYS A 66 17.67 5.84 -3.38
CA LYS A 66 16.34 5.33 -3.69
C LYS A 66 16.35 3.87 -4.16
N GLN A 67 17.42 3.43 -4.84
CA GLN A 67 17.54 2.06 -5.34
C GLN A 67 17.71 1.09 -4.17
N ALA A 68 18.64 1.36 -3.26
CA ALA A 68 18.82 0.56 -2.05
C ALA A 68 17.51 0.49 -1.23
N PHE A 69 16.79 1.60 -1.08
CA PHE A 69 15.50 1.60 -0.37
C PHE A 69 14.44 0.70 -1.05
N GLN A 70 14.42 0.64 -2.39
CA GLN A 70 13.53 -0.26 -3.15
C GLN A 70 13.90 -1.72 -2.96
N GLU A 71 15.19 -2.04 -3.07
CA GLU A 71 15.70 -3.41 -2.96
C GLU A 71 15.51 -3.94 -1.54
N VAL A 72 15.77 -3.11 -0.52
CA VAL A 72 15.56 -3.48 0.89
C VAL A 72 14.10 -3.77 1.20
N LEU A 73 13.17 -2.98 0.65
CA LEU A 73 11.73 -3.16 0.91
C LEU A 73 11.03 -4.06 -0.12
N CYS A 74 11.71 -4.51 -1.18
CA CYS A 74 11.13 -5.25 -2.30
C CYS A 74 9.87 -4.58 -2.90
N ILE A 75 9.88 -3.25 -3.03
CA ILE A 75 8.76 -2.48 -3.58
C ILE A 75 9.12 -1.79 -4.91
N THR A 76 8.12 -1.61 -5.75
CA THR A 76 8.32 -0.97 -7.06
C THR A 76 8.65 0.52 -6.90
N ARG A 77 9.53 1.01 -7.78
CA ARG A 77 9.83 2.44 -7.95
C ARG A 77 8.57 3.30 -8.00
N ARG A 78 7.57 2.86 -8.77
CA ARG A 78 6.31 3.56 -8.97
C ARG A 78 5.57 3.78 -7.65
N ARG A 79 5.57 2.80 -6.75
CA ARG A 79 4.91 2.92 -5.43
C ARG A 79 5.52 4.06 -4.62
N ILE A 80 6.85 4.11 -4.52
CA ILE A 80 7.57 5.17 -3.80
C ILE A 80 7.30 6.54 -4.43
N ASP A 81 7.41 6.64 -5.77
CA ASP A 81 7.20 7.90 -6.49
C ASP A 81 5.78 8.43 -6.29
N THR A 82 4.76 7.57 -6.38
CA THR A 82 3.37 7.98 -6.15
C THR A 82 3.16 8.44 -4.71
N VAL A 83 3.63 7.69 -3.72
CA VAL A 83 3.44 8.02 -2.30
C VAL A 83 4.12 9.36 -1.95
N THR A 84 5.38 9.52 -2.34
CA THR A 84 6.16 10.75 -2.05
C THR A 84 5.64 11.96 -2.82
N ARG A 85 5.25 11.80 -4.10
CA ARG A 85 4.66 12.88 -4.91
C ARG A 85 3.32 13.33 -4.35
N ASN A 86 2.43 12.40 -4.03
CA ASN A 86 1.13 12.73 -3.47
C ASN A 86 1.31 13.49 -2.15
N PHE A 87 2.17 12.99 -1.26
CA PHE A 87 2.45 13.66 0.00
C PHE A 87 3.07 15.05 -0.19
N PHE A 88 3.98 15.24 -1.15
CA PHE A 88 4.52 16.56 -1.46
C PHE A 88 3.44 17.54 -1.94
N ASN A 89 2.47 17.07 -2.73
CA ASN A 89 1.43 17.93 -3.29
C ASN A 89 0.30 18.24 -2.29
N THR A 90 -0.10 17.28 -1.46
CA THR A 90 -1.27 17.41 -0.58
C THR A 90 -0.93 17.54 0.90
N SER A 91 0.31 17.30 1.29
CA SER A 91 0.76 17.15 2.69
C SER A 91 0.01 16.07 3.48
N LEU A 92 -0.77 15.22 2.80
CA LEU A 92 -1.58 14.17 3.40
C LEU A 92 -1.19 12.80 2.84
N PRO A 93 -1.23 11.74 3.67
CA PRO A 93 -1.02 10.39 3.18
C PRO A 93 -2.10 10.04 2.15
N ALA A 94 -1.71 9.29 1.12
CA ALA A 94 -2.63 8.92 0.05
C ALA A 94 -3.77 8.04 0.59
N LYS A 95 -5.02 8.44 0.33
CA LYS A 95 -6.21 7.65 0.65
C LYS A 95 -6.19 6.32 -0.11
N GLU A 96 -6.49 5.21 0.57
CA GLU A 96 -6.66 3.91 -0.07
C GLU A 96 -7.98 3.89 -0.83
N ASN A 97 -7.89 3.87 -2.16
CA ASN A 97 -9.04 3.87 -3.04
C ASN A 97 -9.32 2.50 -3.67
N ARG A 98 -8.46 1.49 -3.43
CA ARG A 98 -8.73 0.12 -3.87
C ARG A 98 -10.06 -0.37 -3.30
N GLY A 99 -10.64 -1.34 -3.99
CA GLY A 99 -11.93 -1.92 -3.65
C GLY A 99 -12.02 -2.37 -2.18
N GLY A 100 -13.25 -2.59 -1.75
CA GLY A 100 -13.62 -2.98 -0.40
C GLY A 100 -15.12 -2.89 -0.31
N ASP A 101 -15.71 -3.59 0.65
CA ASP A 101 -17.16 -3.61 0.80
C ASP A 101 -17.64 -2.31 1.49
N ARG A 102 -17.66 -1.22 0.73
CA ARG A 102 -18.11 0.12 1.20
C ARG A 102 -19.63 0.18 1.39
N LYS A 103 -20.33 -0.85 0.91
CA LYS A 103 -21.77 -0.99 0.96
C LYS A 103 -22.21 -2.12 1.88
N LEU A 104 -21.29 -2.74 2.62
CA LEU A 104 -21.56 -3.90 3.46
C LEU A 104 -22.79 -3.67 4.34
N GLU A 105 -22.89 -2.49 4.98
CA GLU A 105 -24.05 -2.15 5.81
C GLU A 105 -25.34 -1.96 5.00
N SER A 106 -25.29 -1.25 3.86
CA SER A 106 -26.46 -1.09 2.97
C SER A 106 -26.90 -2.40 2.30
N ASN A 107 -25.97 -3.33 2.11
CA ASN A 107 -26.21 -4.64 1.49
C ASN A 107 -26.56 -5.70 2.53
N ARG A 108 -26.35 -5.43 3.81
CA ARG A 108 -26.62 -6.36 4.91
C ARG A 108 -28.09 -6.74 4.96
N VAL A 109 -28.98 -5.75 4.89
CA VAL A 109 -30.44 -5.97 4.83
C VAL A 109 -30.84 -6.82 3.62
N LYS A 110 -30.25 -6.57 2.45
CA LYS A 110 -30.50 -7.32 1.22
C LYS A 110 -29.97 -8.75 1.32
N LYS A 111 -28.80 -8.92 1.93
CA LYS A 111 -28.20 -10.23 2.19
C LYS A 111 -29.09 -11.04 3.13
N ASP A 112 -29.54 -10.45 4.23
CA ASP A 112 -30.36 -11.12 5.23
C ASP A 112 -31.73 -11.51 4.66
N THR A 113 -32.34 -10.66 3.83
CA THR A 113 -33.59 -11.00 3.12
C THR A 113 -33.42 -12.16 2.15
N VAL A 114 -32.34 -12.18 1.37
CA VAL A 114 -32.02 -13.29 0.46
C VAL A 114 -31.74 -14.58 1.24
N MET A 115 -30.95 -14.52 2.31
CA MET A 115 -30.65 -15.70 3.15
C MET A 115 -31.92 -16.24 3.82
N ASN A 116 -32.77 -15.36 4.35
CA ASN A 116 -34.06 -15.75 4.91
C ASN A 116 -34.99 -16.38 3.87
N PHE A 117 -34.96 -15.90 2.62
CA PHE A 117 -35.71 -16.51 1.52
C PHE A 117 -35.17 -17.89 1.17
N ILE A 118 -33.84 -18.05 1.04
CA ILE A 118 -33.20 -19.34 0.75
C ILE A 118 -33.52 -20.36 1.83
N ASN A 119 -33.47 -19.97 3.10
CA ASN A 119 -33.73 -20.84 4.24
C ASN A 119 -35.19 -21.32 4.34
N LYS A 120 -36.13 -20.73 3.59
CA LYS A 120 -37.51 -21.24 3.50
C LYS A 120 -37.60 -22.52 2.68
N PHE A 121 -36.66 -22.75 1.76
CA PHE A 121 -36.64 -23.98 0.99
C PHE A 121 -36.07 -25.10 1.84
N LYS A 122 -36.81 -26.20 1.96
CA LYS A 122 -36.29 -27.42 2.57
C LYS A 122 -35.19 -27.95 1.64
N ALA A 123 -33.97 -28.05 2.13
CA ALA A 123 -32.89 -28.67 1.39
C ALA A 123 -33.25 -30.14 1.11
N ILE A 124 -33.45 -30.49 -0.14
CA ILE A 124 -33.64 -31.87 -0.59
C ILE A 124 -32.28 -32.33 -1.11
N GLU A 125 -31.79 -33.45 -0.57
CA GLU A 125 -30.55 -34.07 -1.02
C GLU A 125 -30.65 -34.32 -2.52
N SER A 126 -29.63 -33.92 -3.30
CA SER A 126 -29.66 -34.10 -4.75
C SER A 126 -29.78 -35.59 -5.05
N TYR A 127 -30.91 -35.97 -5.64
CA TYR A 127 -31.29 -37.34 -6.01
C TYR A 127 -30.18 -38.12 -6.74
N TYR A 128 -29.26 -37.41 -7.38
CA TYR A 128 -28.16 -37.97 -8.19
C TYR A 128 -26.88 -38.34 -7.44
N CYS A 129 -26.77 -38.13 -6.12
CA CYS A 129 -25.52 -38.37 -5.38
C CYS A 129 -25.48 -39.67 -4.56
N ARG A 130 -26.45 -40.57 -4.73
CA ARG A 130 -26.44 -41.92 -4.12
C ARG A 130 -26.78 -43.01 -5.15
N GLY A 131 -25.98 -43.10 -6.21
CA GLY A 131 -25.81 -44.36 -6.91
C GLY A 131 -24.84 -45.21 -6.09
N GLN A 132 -25.32 -46.30 -5.50
CA GLN A 132 -24.42 -47.33 -4.98
C GLN A 132 -23.64 -47.93 -6.16
N SER A 133 -22.32 -47.83 -6.11
CA SER A 133 -21.38 -48.70 -6.84
C SER A 133 -20.60 -49.51 -5.83
#